data_AF-A0A387BL03-F1
#
_entry.id   AF-A0A387BL03-F1
#
_cell.length_a   1.000
_cell.length_b   1.000
_cell.length_c   1.000
_cell.angle_alpha   90.00
_cell.angle_beta   90.00
_cell.angle_gamma   90.00
#
_symmetry.space_group_name_H-M   'P 1'
#
loop_
_entity.id
_entity.type
_entity.pdbx_description
1 polymer ?
#
loop_
_entity_poly.entity_id
_entity_poly.type
_entity_poly.pdbx_seq_one_letter_code
_entity_poly.pdbx_strand_id
1 'polypeptide(L)'
;MITLNVNSLENAEIFWKELGLEDEIALNEDFNCVPQTLAISVEYIDEIHDKVVALGLQVSPITESINGKHMFSFVAPEGNTFILIGEWVEAPYTSELRTEFFNNMENVEILPIEKLSALTEPAFVLFGRVTCPWTRRFVKQLPDFSDTKIYYIDTENTDINPDLQKVRQTYEAPTVPTFIKINADGTFVKFDSTKISLTDFIK
;
A
#
# COMPACT_ATOMS: atom_id res chain seq x y z
N MET A 1 15.49 11.24 6.41
CA MET A 1 15.92 12.58 5.99
C MET A 1 17.43 12.67 5.72
N ILE A 2 17.79 12.71 4.43
CA ILE A 2 19.14 12.87 3.88
C ILE A 2 19.29 14.31 3.37
N THR A 3 20.43 14.95 3.60
CA THR A 3 20.70 16.29 3.04
C THR A 3 21.45 16.17 1.72
N LEU A 4 20.93 16.81 0.68
CA LEU A 4 21.51 16.86 -0.66
C LEU A 4 21.88 18.27 -1.04
N ASN A 5 23.09 18.41 -1.59
CA ASN A 5 23.47 19.61 -2.29
C ASN A 5 23.03 19.51 -3.76
N VAL A 6 22.37 20.56 -4.26
CA VAL A 6 21.86 20.65 -5.63
C VAL A 6 22.26 21.99 -6.26
N ASN A 7 22.35 22.00 -7.59
CA ASN A 7 22.69 23.22 -8.34
C ASN A 7 21.49 24.16 -8.55
N SER A 8 20.27 23.69 -8.28
CA SER A 8 19.02 24.45 -8.43
C SER A 8 17.97 23.88 -7.49
N LEU A 9 17.58 24.66 -6.47
CA LEU A 9 16.55 24.24 -5.51
C LEU A 9 15.20 23.99 -6.18
N GLU A 10 14.74 24.92 -7.02
CA GLU A 10 13.42 24.84 -7.66
C GLU A 10 13.23 23.55 -8.47
N ASN A 11 14.21 23.20 -9.31
CA ASN A 11 14.13 21.98 -10.13
C ASN A 11 14.20 20.72 -9.28
N ALA A 12 15.05 20.72 -8.24
CA ALA A 12 15.18 19.59 -7.34
C ALA A 12 13.91 19.38 -6.50
N GLU A 13 13.29 20.44 -5.98
CA GLU A 13 12.03 20.35 -5.23
C GLU A 13 10.91 19.73 -6.07
N ILE A 14 10.76 20.16 -7.33
CA ILE A 14 9.77 19.58 -8.25
C ILE A 14 10.06 18.09 -8.48
N PHE A 15 11.32 17.74 -8.74
CA PHE A 15 11.73 16.36 -9.00
C PHE A 15 11.46 15.43 -7.81
N TRP A 16 11.87 15.82 -6.60
CA TRP A 16 11.71 14.98 -5.42
C TRP A 16 10.26 14.86 -4.98
N LYS A 17 9.46 15.92 -5.16
CA LYS A 17 8.02 15.87 -4.96
C LYS A 17 7.30 14.97 -5.96
N GLU A 18 7.70 15.00 -7.24
CA GLU A 18 7.14 14.10 -8.24
C GLU A 18 7.35 12.64 -7.83
N LEU A 19 8.55 12.31 -7.33
CA LEU A 19 8.87 10.98 -6.80
C LEU A 19 8.20 10.65 -5.46
N GLY A 20 7.58 11.61 -4.76
CA GLY A 20 7.00 11.41 -3.43
C GLY A 20 8.06 11.21 -2.33
N LEU A 21 9.24 11.82 -2.50
CA LEU A 21 10.40 11.69 -1.61
C LEU A 21 10.76 13.01 -0.92
N GLU A 22 9.89 14.02 -0.97
CA GLU A 22 10.13 15.35 -0.40
C GLU A 22 10.36 15.33 1.12
N ASP A 23 9.76 14.38 1.84
CA ASP A 23 9.94 14.23 3.28
C ASP A 23 11.24 13.47 3.64
N GLU A 24 11.81 12.75 2.69
CA GLU A 24 13.05 11.99 2.89
C GLU A 24 14.31 12.77 2.54
N ILE A 25 14.17 13.87 1.79
CA ILE A 25 15.28 14.61 1.20
C ILE A 25 15.19 16.09 1.58
N ALA A 26 16.19 16.56 2.32
CA ALA A 26 16.42 17.97 2.56
C ALA A 26 17.37 18.52 1.51
N LEU A 27 17.01 19.64 0.87
CA LEU A 27 17.79 20.24 -0.21
C LEU A 27 18.58 21.45 0.29
N ASN A 28 19.80 21.59 -0.23
CA ASN A 28 20.65 22.75 -0.03
C ASN A 28 21.28 23.17 -1.36
N GLU A 29 21.42 24.47 -1.61
CA GLU A 29 22.03 24.96 -2.85
C GLU A 29 23.55 25.05 -2.70
N ASP A 30 24.29 24.38 -3.58
CA ASP A 30 25.75 24.47 -3.64
C ASP A 30 26.23 24.37 -5.10
N PHE A 31 27.17 25.22 -5.48
CA PHE A 31 27.74 25.24 -6.83
C PHE A 31 28.77 24.12 -7.08
N ASN A 32 29.30 23.49 -6.02
CA ASN A 32 30.31 22.44 -6.15
C ASN A 32 29.77 21.09 -5.64
N CYS A 33 28.78 20.56 -6.37
CA CYS A 33 28.18 19.27 -6.06
C CYS A 33 29.04 18.10 -6.58
N VAL A 34 29.48 17.23 -5.67
CA VAL A 34 30.11 15.95 -6.02
C VAL A 34 29.05 14.85 -5.97
N PRO A 35 28.86 14.05 -7.03
CA PRO A 35 27.92 12.94 -7.02
C PRO A 35 28.17 11.96 -5.87
N GLN A 36 27.11 11.54 -5.20
CA GLN A 36 27.14 10.61 -4.08
C GLN A 36 26.31 9.35 -4.38
N THR A 37 26.53 8.30 -3.60
CA THR A 37 25.66 7.12 -3.56
C THR A 37 24.96 7.08 -2.21
N LEU A 38 23.63 7.07 -2.23
CA LEU A 38 22.80 7.22 -1.05
C LEU A 38 21.73 6.14 -1.02
N ALA A 39 21.42 5.61 0.16
CA ALA A 39 20.37 4.62 0.34
C ALA A 39 19.20 5.21 1.11
N ILE A 40 17.98 5.06 0.58
CA ILE A 40 16.75 5.52 1.21
C ILE A 40 15.87 4.30 1.46
N SER A 41 15.42 4.15 2.70
CA SER A 41 14.39 3.17 3.04
C SER A 41 13.03 3.83 2.92
N VAL A 42 12.19 3.27 2.06
CA VAL A 42 10.81 3.72 1.83
C VAL A 42 9.86 2.59 2.16
N GLU A 43 8.58 2.93 2.35
CA GLU A 43 7.55 1.91 2.56
C GLU A 43 7.33 1.08 1.29
N TYR A 44 7.11 1.77 0.16
CA TYR A 44 6.79 1.17 -1.14
C TYR A 44 7.76 1.64 -2.21
N ILE A 45 8.25 0.72 -3.04
CA ILE A 45 9.17 1.07 -4.13
C ILE A 45 8.50 1.06 -5.52
N ASP A 46 7.33 0.42 -5.66
CA ASP A 46 6.64 0.24 -6.95
C ASP A 46 6.36 1.59 -7.63
N GLU A 47 5.68 2.50 -6.92
CA GLU A 47 5.28 3.80 -7.46
C GLU A 47 6.51 4.66 -7.82
N ILE A 48 7.54 4.64 -6.97
CA ILE A 48 8.76 5.40 -7.22
C ILE A 48 9.50 4.81 -8.43
N HIS A 49 9.59 3.49 -8.53
CA HIS A 49 10.20 2.80 -9.67
C HIS A 49 9.51 3.20 -10.98
N ASP A 50 8.18 3.16 -11.02
CA ASP A 50 7.41 3.50 -12.22
C ASP A 50 7.59 4.96 -12.63
N LYS A 51 7.61 5.89 -11.67
CA LYS A 51 7.91 7.30 -11.93
C LYS A 51 9.33 7.52 -12.45
N VAL A 52 10.33 6.87 -11.85
CA VAL A 52 11.72 6.95 -12.29
C VAL A 52 11.88 6.44 -13.73
N VAL A 53 11.21 5.33 -14.07
CA VAL A 53 11.17 4.79 -15.44
C VAL A 53 10.46 5.74 -16.40
N ALA A 54 9.32 6.32 -16.00
CA ALA A 54 8.57 7.29 -16.80
C ALA A 54 9.36 8.58 -17.09
N LEU A 55 10.21 9.00 -16.14
CA LEU A 55 11.14 10.12 -16.31
C LEU A 55 12.36 9.77 -17.19
N GLY A 56 12.51 8.51 -17.61
CA GLY A 56 13.59 8.06 -18.50
C GLY A 56 14.95 7.99 -17.81
N LEU A 57 14.99 7.87 -16.48
CA LEU A 57 16.23 7.80 -15.72
C LEU A 57 16.90 6.43 -15.87
N GLN A 58 18.22 6.41 -15.68
CA GLN A 58 18.97 5.16 -15.66
C GLN A 58 18.64 4.40 -14.37
N VAL A 59 18.08 3.20 -14.50
CA VAL A 59 17.71 2.30 -13.39
C VAL A 59 18.48 0.99 -13.44
N SER A 60 18.78 0.42 -12.26
CA SER A 60 19.26 -0.95 -12.14
C SER A 60 18.10 -1.95 -12.12
N PRO A 61 18.34 -3.25 -12.41
CA PRO A 61 17.35 -4.28 -12.17
C PRO A 61 16.92 -4.33 -10.69
N ILE A 62 15.67 -4.73 -10.48
CA ILE A 62 15.12 -4.94 -9.14
C ILE A 62 15.68 -6.25 -8.57
N THR A 63 16.12 -6.19 -7.32
CA THR A 63 16.71 -7.32 -6.61
C THR A 63 15.94 -7.56 -5.30
N GLU A 64 15.58 -8.81 -5.02
CA GLU A 64 15.01 -9.21 -3.72
C GLU A 64 16.09 -9.24 -2.63
N SER A 65 15.71 -8.80 -1.43
CA SER A 65 16.51 -8.84 -0.21
C SER A 65 16.00 -9.92 0.75
N ILE A 66 16.79 -10.23 1.78
CA ILE A 66 16.60 -11.36 2.72
C ILE A 66 15.25 -11.32 3.47
N ASN A 67 14.63 -10.14 3.58
CA ASN A 67 13.39 -9.92 4.35
C ASN A 67 12.15 -9.65 3.46
N GLY A 68 12.15 -10.05 2.20
CA GLY A 68 11.03 -9.78 1.26
C GLY A 68 10.94 -8.32 0.78
N LYS A 69 11.84 -7.45 1.27
CA LYS A 69 12.08 -6.14 0.69
C LYS A 69 12.79 -6.28 -0.65
N HIS A 70 12.57 -5.32 -1.52
CA HIS A 70 13.18 -5.22 -2.82
C HIS A 70 14.07 -3.98 -2.85
N MET A 71 15.03 -4.00 -3.77
CA MET A 71 15.97 -2.91 -3.96
C MET A 71 16.19 -2.65 -5.44
N PHE A 72 16.18 -1.37 -5.81
CA PHE A 72 16.69 -0.92 -7.10
C PHE A 72 17.46 0.38 -6.88
N SER A 73 18.24 0.78 -7.88
CA SER A 73 18.95 2.04 -7.87
C SER A 73 18.65 2.85 -9.11
N PHE A 74 18.72 4.18 -8.99
CA PHE A 74 18.61 5.08 -10.12
C PHE A 74 19.59 6.25 -10.00
N VAL A 75 19.92 6.87 -11.13
CA VAL A 75 20.75 8.07 -11.18
C VAL A 75 19.83 9.29 -11.33
N ALA A 76 19.86 10.18 -10.33
CA ALA A 76 19.12 11.43 -10.36
C ALA A 76 19.74 12.43 -11.36
N PRO A 77 19.00 13.47 -11.81
CA PRO A 77 19.51 14.47 -12.76
C PRO A 77 20.83 15.14 -12.33
N GLU A 78 21.07 15.25 -11.03
CA GLU A 78 22.28 15.84 -10.44
C GLU A 78 23.48 14.86 -10.41
N GLY A 79 23.30 13.64 -10.91
CA GLY A 79 24.33 12.60 -10.99
C GLY A 79 24.45 11.71 -9.75
N ASN A 80 23.73 12.03 -8.67
CA ASN A 80 23.65 11.20 -7.47
C ASN A 80 22.99 9.85 -7.79
N THR A 81 23.55 8.76 -7.26
CA THR A 81 22.95 7.42 -7.33
C THR A 81 22.15 7.15 -6.07
N PHE A 82 20.86 6.87 -6.21
CA PHE A 82 20.00 6.49 -5.10
C PHE A 82 19.71 5.01 -5.14
N ILE A 83 19.81 4.36 -3.99
CA ILE A 83 19.44 2.98 -3.77
C ILE A 83 18.16 3.01 -2.93
N LEU A 84 17.04 2.61 -3.51
CA LEU A 84 15.77 2.53 -2.80
C LEU A 84 15.57 1.13 -2.28
N ILE A 85 15.15 1.04 -1.02
CA ILE A 85 14.86 -0.22 -0.33
C ILE A 85 13.48 -0.12 0.27
N GLY A 86 12.57 -1.01 -0.13
CA GLY A 86 11.20 -1.03 0.39
C GLY A 86 10.46 -2.25 -0.11
N GLU A 87 9.16 -2.32 0.12
CA GLU A 87 8.36 -3.46 -0.33
C GLU A 87 7.88 -3.25 -1.76
N TRP A 88 7.91 -4.33 -2.54
CA TRP A 88 7.28 -4.41 -3.87
C TRP A 88 5.90 -5.04 -3.69
N VAL A 89 4.86 -4.23 -3.74
CA VAL A 89 3.49 -4.68 -3.45
C VAL A 89 2.80 -5.19 -4.71
N GLU A 90 2.98 -4.53 -5.85
CA GLU A 90 2.30 -4.80 -7.11
C GLU A 90 2.95 -5.93 -7.92
N ALA A 91 3.40 -6.97 -7.21
CA ALA A 91 3.95 -8.17 -7.83
C ALA A 91 2.87 -8.90 -8.66
N PRO A 92 3.28 -9.56 -9.78
CA PRO A 92 2.38 -10.38 -10.58
C PRO A 92 1.63 -11.40 -9.72
N TYR A 93 0.33 -11.56 -9.98
CA TYR A 93 -0.48 -12.51 -9.24
C TYR A 93 -0.14 -13.96 -9.63
N THR A 94 0.27 -14.77 -8.65
CA THR A 94 0.66 -16.18 -8.84
C THR A 94 -0.20 -17.14 -8.01
N SER A 95 -0.08 -18.45 -8.27
CA SER A 95 -0.77 -19.48 -7.49
C SER A 95 -0.27 -19.57 -6.05
N GLU A 96 0.99 -19.26 -5.79
CA GLU A 96 1.59 -19.20 -4.45
C GLU A 96 0.95 -18.05 -3.64
N LEU A 97 0.87 -16.85 -4.23
CA LEU A 97 0.21 -15.70 -3.59
C LEU A 97 -1.28 -15.94 -3.34
N ARG A 98 -1.93 -16.68 -4.24
CA ARG A 98 -3.32 -17.13 -4.02
C ARG A 98 -3.43 -18.04 -2.81
N THR A 99 -2.51 -18.99 -2.66
CA THR A 99 -2.51 -19.95 -1.55
C THR A 99 -2.23 -19.22 -0.23
N GLU A 100 -1.23 -18.34 -0.21
CA GLU A 100 -0.91 -17.49 0.94
C GLU A 100 -2.13 -16.66 1.39
N PHE A 101 -2.85 -16.05 0.43
CA PHE A 101 -4.06 -15.28 0.73
C PHE A 101 -5.09 -16.11 1.50
N PHE A 102 -5.43 -17.33 1.04
CA PHE A 102 -6.43 -18.14 1.71
C PHE A 102 -5.96 -18.69 3.06
N ASN A 103 -4.66 -18.97 3.22
CA ASN A 103 -4.10 -19.33 4.53
C ASN A 103 -4.26 -18.18 5.53
N ASN A 104 -3.96 -16.95 5.12
CA ASN A 104 -4.12 -15.77 5.98
C ASN A 104 -5.59 -15.44 6.31
N MET A 105 -6.52 -15.96 5.51
CA MET A 105 -7.97 -15.75 5.65
C MET A 105 -8.66 -16.92 6.38
N GLU A 106 -7.92 -17.87 6.95
CA GLU A 106 -8.48 -19.09 7.55
C GLU A 106 -9.51 -18.79 8.67
N ASN A 107 -9.27 -17.73 9.45
CA ASN A 107 -10.16 -17.30 10.54
C ASN A 107 -11.17 -16.21 10.11
N VAL A 108 -11.27 -15.91 8.82
CA VAL A 108 -12.13 -14.86 8.27
C VAL A 108 -13.37 -15.46 7.63
N GLU A 109 -14.55 -14.98 8.01
CA GLU A 109 -15.82 -15.50 7.48
C GLU A 109 -16.18 -14.79 6.17
N ILE A 110 -16.30 -15.54 5.08
CA ILE A 110 -16.80 -15.00 3.81
C ILE A 110 -18.29 -14.66 3.98
N LEU A 111 -18.63 -13.39 3.78
CA LEU A 111 -19.98 -12.87 3.94
C LEU A 111 -20.59 -12.55 2.57
N PRO A 112 -21.71 -13.22 2.19
CA PRO A 112 -22.51 -12.80 1.05
C PRO A 112 -23.05 -11.38 1.26
N ILE A 113 -23.05 -10.57 0.20
CA ILE A 113 -23.41 -9.14 0.28
C ILE A 113 -24.82 -8.92 0.83
N GLU A 114 -25.74 -9.86 0.61
CA GLU A 114 -27.14 -9.78 1.05
C GLU A 114 -27.29 -9.90 2.57
N LYS A 115 -26.27 -10.45 3.25
CA LYS A 115 -26.26 -10.63 4.70
C LYS A 115 -25.58 -9.48 5.45
N LEU A 116 -24.92 -8.56 4.74
CA LEU A 116 -24.17 -7.46 5.36
C LEU A 116 -25.07 -6.55 6.21
N SER A 117 -26.25 -6.20 5.70
CA SER A 117 -27.21 -5.37 6.45
C SER A 117 -27.88 -6.09 7.63
N ALA A 118 -27.70 -7.41 7.74
CA ALA A 118 -28.27 -8.22 8.82
C ALA A 118 -27.29 -8.45 9.98
N LEU A 119 -26.08 -7.88 9.92
CA LEU A 119 -25.14 -7.92 11.04
C LEU A 119 -25.68 -7.05 12.20
N THR A 120 -25.91 -7.68 13.35
CA THR A 120 -26.55 -7.06 14.53
C THR A 120 -25.56 -6.69 15.64
N GLU A 121 -24.33 -7.17 15.56
CA GLU A 121 -23.28 -6.89 16.53
C GLU A 121 -22.17 -6.04 15.88
N PRO A 122 -21.34 -5.35 16.70
CA PRO A 122 -20.16 -4.71 16.18
C PRO A 122 -19.35 -5.70 15.34
N ALA A 123 -19.17 -5.39 14.07
CA ALA A 123 -18.64 -6.33 13.10
C ALA A 123 -17.53 -5.69 12.28
N PHE A 124 -16.42 -6.41 12.15
CA PHE A 124 -15.33 -6.02 11.28
C PHE A 124 -15.55 -6.59 9.89
N VAL A 125 -15.49 -5.76 8.86
CA VAL A 125 -15.74 -6.17 7.48
C VAL A 125 -14.61 -5.68 6.58
N LEU A 126 -13.97 -6.62 5.89
CA LEU A 126 -12.96 -6.36 4.87
C LEU A 126 -13.59 -6.48 3.48
N PHE A 127 -13.58 -5.38 2.73
CA PHE A 127 -13.85 -5.37 1.30
C PHE A 127 -12.53 -5.53 0.55
N GLY A 128 -12.42 -6.58 -0.25
CA GLY A 128 -11.18 -6.90 -0.94
C GLY A 128 -11.37 -7.85 -2.11
N ARG A 129 -10.29 -8.14 -2.82
CA ARG A 129 -10.26 -9.21 -3.83
C ARG A 129 -8.87 -9.83 -3.88
N VAL A 130 -8.82 -11.15 -4.08
CA VAL A 130 -7.56 -11.92 -4.09
C VAL A 130 -6.58 -11.47 -5.18
N THR A 131 -7.10 -10.94 -6.29
CA THR A 131 -6.31 -10.41 -7.39
C THR A 131 -5.63 -9.07 -7.06
N CYS A 132 -6.12 -8.34 -6.04
CA CYS A 132 -5.56 -7.05 -5.64
C CYS A 132 -4.31 -7.23 -4.76
N PRO A 133 -3.13 -6.72 -5.16
CA PRO A 133 -1.90 -6.84 -4.38
C PRO A 133 -2.03 -6.20 -2.98
N TRP A 134 -2.66 -5.03 -2.89
CA TRP A 134 -2.90 -4.33 -1.64
C TRP A 134 -3.81 -5.11 -0.68
N THR A 135 -4.82 -5.83 -1.21
CA THR A 135 -5.66 -6.71 -0.38
C THR A 135 -4.83 -7.89 0.12
N ARG A 136 -4.03 -8.53 -0.74
CA ARG A 136 -3.15 -9.63 -0.33
C ARG A 136 -2.16 -9.21 0.75
N ARG A 137 -1.61 -7.99 0.66
CA ARG A 137 -0.76 -7.41 1.68
C ARG A 137 -1.50 -7.22 3.00
N PHE A 138 -2.70 -6.63 2.97
CA PHE A 138 -3.48 -6.37 4.18
C PHE A 138 -3.79 -7.66 4.94
N VAL A 139 -4.21 -8.73 4.24
CA VAL A 139 -4.63 -9.97 4.90
C VAL A 139 -3.49 -10.67 5.65
N LYS A 140 -2.21 -10.41 5.32
CA LYS A 140 -1.06 -10.96 6.05
C LYS A 140 -1.03 -10.61 7.54
N GLN A 141 -1.74 -9.55 7.93
CA GLN A 141 -1.86 -9.10 9.32
C GLN A 141 -3.02 -9.79 10.07
N LEU A 142 -3.96 -10.42 9.37
CA LEU A 142 -5.16 -11.00 9.99
C LEU A 142 -4.90 -12.22 10.89
N PRO A 143 -3.87 -13.07 10.66
CA PRO A 143 -3.53 -14.14 11.59
C PRO A 143 -3.28 -13.66 13.04
N ASP A 144 -2.79 -12.43 13.22
CA ASP A 144 -2.56 -11.82 14.54
C ASP A 144 -3.86 -11.52 15.30
N PHE A 145 -5.02 -11.58 14.62
CA PHE A 145 -6.35 -11.28 15.15
C PHE A 145 -7.29 -12.50 15.09
N SER A 146 -6.75 -13.71 15.20
CA SER A 146 -7.52 -14.97 15.10
C SER A 146 -8.70 -15.09 16.08
N ASP A 147 -8.66 -14.42 17.24
CA ASP A 147 -9.76 -14.37 18.21
C ASP A 147 -10.87 -13.36 17.86
N THR A 148 -10.68 -12.55 16.81
CA THR A 148 -11.63 -11.51 16.39
C THR A 148 -12.45 -12.00 15.20
N LYS A 149 -13.78 -11.87 15.29
CA LYS A 149 -14.66 -12.19 14.17
C LYS A 149 -14.56 -11.12 13.08
N ILE A 150 -13.94 -11.48 11.97
CA ILE A 150 -13.81 -10.62 10.78
C ILE A 150 -14.60 -11.26 9.63
N TYR A 151 -15.38 -10.43 8.94
CA TYR A 151 -16.10 -10.80 7.72
C TYR A 151 -15.35 -10.30 6.48
N TYR A 152 -15.48 -11.02 5.38
CA TYR A 152 -14.89 -10.65 4.10
C TYR A 152 -15.93 -10.62 2.99
N ILE A 153 -15.92 -9.54 2.22
CA ILE A 153 -16.72 -9.38 1.01
C ILE A 153 -15.79 -9.36 -0.19
N ASP A 154 -15.98 -10.35 -1.07
CA ASP A 154 -15.28 -10.42 -2.34
C ASP A 154 -15.82 -9.37 -3.32
N THR A 155 -14.92 -8.51 -3.77
CA THR A 155 -15.22 -7.37 -4.64
C THR A 155 -14.84 -7.60 -6.11
N GLU A 156 -14.33 -8.79 -6.48
CA GLU A 156 -13.82 -9.10 -7.83
C GLU A 156 -14.81 -8.71 -8.95
N ASN A 157 -16.11 -8.97 -8.75
CA ASN A 157 -17.14 -8.75 -9.76
C ASN A 157 -17.86 -7.41 -9.64
N THR A 158 -17.24 -6.38 -9.05
CA THR A 158 -17.91 -5.08 -8.84
C THR A 158 -18.43 -4.49 -10.15
N ASP A 159 -17.68 -4.58 -11.25
CA ASP A 159 -18.06 -3.91 -12.50
C ASP A 159 -19.33 -4.48 -13.14
N ILE A 160 -19.65 -5.75 -12.85
CA ILE A 160 -20.77 -6.48 -13.46
C ILE A 160 -21.91 -6.78 -12.47
N ASN A 161 -21.72 -6.53 -11.18
CA ASN A 161 -22.72 -6.78 -10.14
C ASN A 161 -23.22 -5.45 -9.54
N PRO A 162 -24.42 -4.96 -9.94
CA PRO A 162 -24.98 -3.70 -9.45
C PRO A 162 -25.23 -3.67 -7.95
N ASP A 163 -25.53 -4.79 -7.31
CA ASP A 163 -25.79 -4.83 -5.87
C ASP A 163 -24.50 -4.73 -5.08
N LEU A 164 -23.41 -5.34 -5.58
CA LEU A 164 -22.07 -5.13 -5.04
C LEU A 164 -21.61 -3.66 -5.20
N GLN A 165 -21.92 -3.01 -6.32
CA GLN A 165 -21.64 -1.57 -6.51
C GLN A 165 -22.36 -0.72 -5.46
N LYS A 166 -23.67 -0.96 -5.25
CA LYS A 166 -24.46 -0.25 -4.24
C LYS A 166 -23.88 -0.45 -2.85
N VAL A 167 -23.58 -1.69 -2.47
CA VAL A 167 -22.97 -2.00 -1.17
C VAL A 167 -21.66 -1.24 -0.98
N ARG A 168 -20.76 -1.25 -1.98
CA ARG A 168 -19.51 -0.48 -1.90
C ARG A 168 -19.73 1.02 -1.78
N GLN A 169 -20.76 1.57 -2.41
CA GLN A 169 -21.14 2.98 -2.25
C GLN A 169 -21.69 3.27 -0.85
N THR A 170 -22.59 2.41 -0.34
CA THR A 170 -23.20 2.55 0.99
C THR A 170 -22.17 2.56 2.12
N TYR A 171 -21.16 1.69 2.03
CA TYR A 171 -20.10 1.58 3.04
C TYR A 171 -18.84 2.38 2.69
N GLU A 172 -18.93 3.28 1.72
CA GLU A 172 -17.84 4.15 1.28
C GLU A 172 -16.51 3.41 1.03
N ALA A 173 -16.57 2.30 0.28
CA ALA A 173 -15.46 1.45 -0.13
C ALA A 173 -15.08 1.62 -1.63
N PRO A 174 -14.67 2.83 -2.09
CA PRO A 174 -14.33 3.09 -3.49
C PRO A 174 -13.05 2.40 -3.95
N THR A 175 -12.15 2.09 -3.02
CA THR A 175 -10.89 1.37 -3.26
C THR A 175 -10.84 0.09 -2.42
N VAL A 176 -9.93 -0.82 -2.76
CA VAL A 176 -9.69 -2.03 -1.97
C VAL A 176 -8.20 -2.17 -1.68
N PRO A 177 -7.81 -2.66 -0.48
CA PRO A 177 -8.69 -3.10 0.61
C PRO A 177 -9.37 -1.92 1.32
N THR A 178 -10.64 -2.09 1.70
CA THR A 178 -11.33 -1.19 2.64
C THR A 178 -11.74 -2.02 3.86
N PHE A 179 -11.26 -1.65 5.04
CA PHE A 179 -11.60 -2.31 6.29
C PHE A 179 -12.46 -1.40 7.17
N ILE A 180 -13.58 -1.92 7.66
CA ILE A 180 -14.54 -1.14 8.46
C ILE A 180 -14.93 -1.86 9.74
N LYS A 181 -15.37 -1.08 10.72
CA LYS A 181 -16.10 -1.54 11.91
C LYS A 181 -17.53 -1.01 11.81
N ILE A 182 -18.50 -1.90 11.68
CA ILE A 182 -19.92 -1.58 11.81
C ILE A 182 -20.24 -1.57 13.29
N ASN A 183 -20.93 -0.54 13.78
CA ASN A 183 -21.36 -0.37 15.16
C ASN A 183 -22.77 -0.95 15.36
N ALA A 184 -23.15 -1.19 16.61
CA ALA A 184 -24.47 -1.73 16.96
C ALA A 184 -25.66 -0.83 16.55
N ASP A 185 -25.43 0.47 16.36
CA ASP A 185 -26.42 1.44 15.88
C ASP A 185 -26.52 1.50 14.34
N GLY A 186 -25.75 0.66 13.63
CA GLY A 186 -25.71 0.60 12.17
C GLY A 186 -24.78 1.64 11.52
N THR A 187 -24.16 2.53 12.29
CA THR A 187 -23.09 3.40 11.78
C THR A 187 -21.82 2.58 11.52
N PHE A 188 -20.89 3.10 10.73
CA PHE A 188 -19.60 2.44 10.51
C PHE A 188 -18.43 3.43 10.56
N VAL A 189 -17.26 2.90 10.89
CA VAL A 189 -15.99 3.63 10.89
C VAL A 189 -15.02 2.90 9.97
N LYS A 190 -14.32 3.64 9.12
CA LYS A 190 -13.27 3.10 8.24
C LYS A 190 -11.94 3.11 8.96
N PHE A 191 -11.18 2.04 8.79
CA PHE A 191 -9.79 1.99 9.19
C PHE A 191 -8.95 2.93 8.33
N ASP A 192 -8.05 3.67 8.97
CA ASP A 192 -7.12 4.59 8.34
C ASP A 192 -5.76 4.42 9.01
N SER A 193 -4.83 3.76 8.31
CA SER A 193 -3.50 3.43 8.83
C SER A 193 -2.64 4.66 9.14
N THR A 194 -3.01 5.85 8.64
CA THR A 194 -2.30 7.10 8.95
C THR A 194 -2.72 7.68 10.32
N LYS A 195 -3.87 7.23 10.86
CA LYS A 195 -4.46 7.78 12.09
C LYS A 195 -4.41 6.83 13.27
N ILE A 196 -4.54 5.52 13.03
CA ILE A 196 -4.63 4.51 14.08
C ILE A 196 -3.99 3.20 13.63
N SER A 197 -3.38 2.48 14.57
CA SER A 197 -2.86 1.13 14.30
C SER A 197 -4.02 0.15 14.09
N LEU A 198 -3.81 -0.90 13.28
CA LEU A 198 -4.82 -1.94 13.07
C LEU A 198 -5.23 -2.60 14.39
N THR A 199 -4.24 -2.82 15.27
CA THR A 199 -4.44 -3.37 16.61
C THR A 199 -5.36 -2.52 17.47
N ASP A 200 -5.18 -1.20 17.46
CA ASP A 200 -6.01 -0.30 18.28
C ASP A 200 -7.38 -0.05 17.63
N PHE A 201 -7.50 -0.21 16.32
CA PHE A 201 -8.78 -0.16 15.62
C PHE A 201 -9.67 -1.38 15.92
N ILE A 202 -9.05 -2.56 16.07
CA ILE A 202 -9.75 -3.83 16.36
C ILE A 202 -10.14 -3.95 17.84
N LYS A 203 -9.37 -3.36 18.76
CA LYS A 203 -9.71 -3.30 20.19
C LYS A 203 -10.99 -2.50 20.48
#